data_AF-C2CFV4-F1
#
_entry.id   AF-C2CFV4-F1
#
_cell.length_a   1.000
_cell.length_b   1.000
_cell.length_c   1.000
_cell.angle_alpha   90.00
_cell.angle_beta   90.00
_cell.angle_gamma   90.00
#
_symmetry.space_group_name_H-M   'P 1'
#
loop_
_entity.id
_entity.type
_entity.pdbx_description
1 polymer ?
#
loop_
_entity_poly.entity_id
_entity_poly.type
_entity_poly.pdbx_seq_one_letter_code
_entity_poly.pdbx_strand_id
1 'polypeptide(L)'
;MGSVKAMIDYAKSRWHVPEYVMGGGRIGKEASYNSATDDCSSFVYKCLKKGKFIPETMWNGSTEDLFRLAREGKYLKEISYNEVREGDIFVKGVEGGSGGEYGHTGIFLRKGEIIHCNAGLNWTVTTNNENEGYWYYLDDSYYPVRYFRPIGAVEESKPKQKTTSSTKWHKVKDEDWHGFTTTVCNVRAYPSTDAPIVAQYGAWENIYYDSVYEENGYRWISYIGDESGERRYVAYRCTSGDTTPWILF
;
A
#
# COMPACT_ATOMS: atom_id res chain seq x y z
N MET A 1 3.28 -17.51 -16.23
CA MET A 1 3.77 -17.11 -14.89
C MET A 1 4.11 -15.63 -14.98
N GLY A 2 3.80 -14.84 -13.95
CA GLY A 2 4.09 -13.42 -13.94
C GLY A 2 5.59 -13.17 -13.78
N SER A 3 6.10 -12.09 -14.38
CA SER A 3 7.53 -11.74 -14.38
C SER A 3 7.72 -10.30 -13.94
N VAL A 4 8.34 -10.13 -12.77
CA VAL A 4 8.73 -8.81 -12.26
C VAL A 4 9.74 -8.18 -13.20
N LYS A 5 10.70 -8.97 -13.69
CA LYS A 5 11.69 -8.52 -14.67
C LYS A 5 11.04 -7.92 -15.92
N ALA A 6 10.08 -8.61 -16.56
CA ALA A 6 9.42 -8.10 -17.76
C ALA A 6 8.63 -6.80 -17.50
N MET A 7 8.04 -6.68 -16.31
CA MET A 7 7.35 -5.47 -15.87
C MET A 7 8.34 -4.30 -15.69
N ILE A 8 9.46 -4.52 -15.00
CA ILE A 8 10.46 -3.49 -14.74
C ILE A 8 11.21 -3.10 -16.01
N ASP A 9 11.55 -4.06 -16.88
CA ASP A 9 12.19 -3.81 -18.17
C ASP A 9 11.30 -2.92 -19.05
N TYR A 10 9.98 -3.19 -19.06
CA TYR A 10 9.04 -2.31 -19.71
C TYR A 10 9.01 -0.93 -19.04
N ALA A 11 8.84 -0.84 -17.72
CA ALA A 11 8.80 0.43 -17.01
C ALA A 11 10.03 1.31 -17.33
N LYS A 12 11.24 0.73 -17.30
CA LYS A 12 12.50 1.40 -17.65
C LYS A 12 12.56 1.81 -19.13
N SER A 13 12.03 0.99 -20.04
CA SER A 13 11.94 1.33 -21.48
C SER A 13 11.07 2.55 -21.77
N ARG A 14 10.21 2.94 -20.83
CA ARG A 14 9.31 4.09 -20.93
C ARG A 14 9.86 5.35 -20.29
N TRP A 15 11.06 5.31 -19.69
CA TRP A 15 11.70 6.46 -19.05
C TRP A 15 11.84 7.63 -20.04
N HIS A 16 11.26 8.79 -19.71
CA HIS A 16 11.17 9.98 -20.57
C HIS A 16 10.47 9.79 -21.93
N VAL A 17 9.62 8.76 -22.09
CA VAL A 17 8.95 8.48 -23.38
C VAL A 17 7.52 9.01 -23.45
N PRO A 18 6.54 8.54 -22.65
CA PRO A 18 5.19 9.09 -22.72
C PRO A 18 5.13 10.43 -22.01
N GLU A 19 4.39 11.38 -22.58
CA GLU A 19 3.98 12.58 -21.90
C GLU A 19 2.89 12.25 -20.86
N TYR A 20 2.98 12.86 -19.68
CA TYR A 20 1.94 12.73 -18.68
C TYR A 20 0.70 13.47 -19.15
N VAL A 21 -0.40 12.75 -19.36
CA VAL A 21 -1.70 13.34 -19.65
C VAL A 21 -2.72 12.71 -18.73
N MET A 22 -3.46 13.52 -17.97
CA MET A 22 -4.50 13.02 -17.08
C MET A 22 -5.55 12.23 -17.87
N GLY A 23 -5.75 10.95 -17.52
CA GLY A 23 -6.64 10.05 -18.25
C GLY A 23 -6.06 9.51 -19.57
N GLY A 24 -4.86 9.94 -19.95
CA GLY A 24 -4.12 9.45 -21.12
C GLY A 24 -3.69 8.00 -20.94
N GLY A 25 -3.44 7.30 -22.05
CA GLY A 25 -2.94 5.93 -21.99
C GLY A 25 -4.01 4.87 -21.70
N ARG A 26 -5.29 5.28 -21.55
CA ARG A 26 -6.37 4.39 -21.11
C ARG A 26 -7.14 3.73 -22.27
N ILE A 27 -7.40 4.49 -23.35
CA ILE A 27 -8.41 4.16 -24.35
C ILE A 27 -7.85 4.18 -25.77
N GLY A 28 -8.46 3.44 -26.70
CA GLY A 28 -8.14 3.53 -28.13
C GLY A 28 -6.67 3.26 -28.46
N LYS A 29 -6.07 4.09 -29.33
CA LYS A 29 -4.65 3.97 -29.72
C LYS A 29 -3.69 4.18 -28.54
N GLU A 30 -4.11 4.93 -27.53
CA GLU A 30 -3.30 5.22 -26.33
C GLU A 30 -3.28 4.06 -25.33
N ALA A 31 -4.24 3.12 -25.40
CA ALA A 31 -4.20 1.91 -24.58
C ALA A 31 -2.97 1.01 -24.90
N SER A 32 -2.33 1.26 -26.05
CA SER A 32 -1.12 0.58 -26.49
C SER A 32 0.08 0.79 -25.57
N TYR A 33 0.99 -0.18 -25.54
CA TYR A 33 2.27 -0.11 -24.83
C TYR A 33 3.20 1.00 -25.31
N ASN A 34 2.99 1.47 -26.55
CA ASN A 34 3.82 2.49 -27.18
C ASN A 34 3.10 3.83 -27.26
N SER A 35 2.12 4.07 -26.38
CA SER A 35 1.38 5.34 -26.34
C SER A 35 2.33 6.54 -26.24
N ALA A 36 1.98 7.65 -26.88
CA ALA A 36 2.70 8.90 -26.67
C ALA A 36 2.32 9.55 -25.32
N THR A 37 1.22 9.10 -24.70
CA THR A 37 0.64 9.68 -23.49
C THR A 37 0.29 8.59 -22.49
N ASP A 38 0.52 8.86 -21.20
CA ASP A 38 0.14 7.98 -20.08
C ASP A 38 -0.18 8.82 -18.84
N ASP A 39 -1.14 8.40 -18.03
CA ASP A 39 -1.24 8.85 -16.64
C ASP A 39 -0.55 7.87 -15.66
N CYS A 40 -0.53 8.21 -14.37
CA CYS A 40 0.12 7.41 -13.34
C CYS A 40 -0.43 5.96 -13.29
N SER A 41 -1.75 5.80 -13.39
CA SER A 41 -2.42 4.50 -13.24
C SER A 41 -2.37 3.66 -14.50
N SER A 42 -2.64 4.22 -15.67
CA SER A 42 -2.50 3.56 -16.98
C SER A 42 -1.08 3.05 -17.20
N PHE A 43 -0.05 3.81 -16.79
CA PHE A 43 1.33 3.34 -16.78
C PHE A 43 1.51 2.07 -15.94
N VAL A 44 1.01 2.06 -14.70
CA VAL A 44 1.06 0.88 -13.82
C VAL A 44 0.28 -0.29 -14.41
N TYR A 45 -0.91 -0.08 -14.99
CA TYR A 45 -1.68 -1.12 -15.68
C TYR A 45 -0.89 -1.74 -16.84
N LYS A 46 -0.24 -0.92 -17.68
CA LYS A 46 0.59 -1.41 -18.79
C LYS A 46 1.78 -2.23 -18.29
N CYS A 47 2.42 -1.79 -17.20
CA CYS A 47 3.48 -2.53 -16.55
C CYS A 47 3.00 -3.89 -16.01
N LEU A 48 1.86 -3.91 -15.30
CA LEU A 48 1.27 -5.15 -14.77
C LEU A 48 0.89 -6.14 -15.88
N LYS A 49 0.39 -5.67 -17.02
CA LYS A 49 0.09 -6.52 -18.19
C LYS A 49 1.36 -7.08 -18.82
N LYS A 50 2.40 -6.26 -19.01
CA LYS A 50 3.72 -6.71 -19.49
C LYS A 50 4.34 -7.75 -18.57
N GLY A 51 4.17 -7.56 -17.26
CA GLY A 51 4.52 -8.55 -16.23
C GLY A 51 3.62 -9.77 -16.20
N LYS A 52 2.53 -9.81 -16.98
CA LYS A 52 1.50 -10.87 -17.00
C LYS A 52 0.86 -11.11 -15.62
N PHE A 53 0.79 -10.06 -14.79
CA PHE A 53 0.13 -10.10 -13.48
C PHE A 53 -1.38 -9.83 -13.59
N ILE A 54 -1.78 -9.08 -14.61
CA ILE A 54 -3.18 -8.89 -14.99
C ILE A 54 -3.37 -9.32 -16.45
N PRO A 55 -4.60 -9.69 -16.86
CA PRO A 55 -4.89 -10.06 -18.24
C PRO A 55 -4.58 -8.91 -19.21
N GLU A 56 -4.02 -9.24 -20.37
CA GLU A 56 -3.79 -8.29 -21.48
C GLU A 56 -5.09 -7.58 -21.90
N THR A 57 -6.22 -8.29 -21.82
CA THR A 57 -7.57 -7.81 -22.13
C THR A 57 -8.17 -6.90 -21.06
N MET A 58 -7.55 -6.79 -19.89
CA MET A 58 -8.02 -5.91 -18.81
C MET A 58 -7.91 -4.46 -19.27
N TRP A 59 -8.91 -3.64 -18.99
CA TRP A 59 -8.86 -2.21 -19.29
C TRP A 59 -7.78 -1.50 -18.46
N ASN A 60 -7.13 -0.46 -19.03
CA ASN A 60 -6.21 0.40 -18.28
C ASN A 60 -7.03 1.34 -17.37
N GLY A 61 -7.22 0.89 -16.13
CA GLY A 61 -8.07 1.55 -15.16
C GLY A 61 -7.41 2.75 -14.48
N SER A 62 -8.17 3.34 -13.55
CA SER A 62 -7.75 4.44 -12.69
C SER A 62 -7.10 3.95 -11.39
N THR A 63 -6.62 4.89 -10.57
CA THR A 63 -6.17 4.65 -9.19
C THR A 63 -7.24 3.94 -8.34
N GLU A 64 -8.52 4.26 -8.54
CA GLU A 64 -9.65 3.57 -7.88
C GLU A 64 -9.80 2.11 -8.30
N ASP A 65 -9.55 1.83 -9.59
CA ASP A 65 -9.60 0.45 -10.09
C ASP A 65 -8.46 -0.39 -9.51
N LEU A 66 -7.30 0.19 -9.20
CA LEU A 66 -6.21 -0.50 -8.51
C LEU A 66 -6.60 -0.87 -7.07
N PHE A 67 -7.28 0.03 -6.34
CA PHE A 67 -7.82 -0.31 -5.02
C PHE A 67 -8.86 -1.43 -5.09
N ARG A 68 -9.74 -1.41 -6.10
CA ARG A 68 -10.69 -2.50 -6.33
C ARG A 68 -9.99 -3.82 -6.64
N LEU A 69 -8.96 -3.83 -7.47
CA LEU A 69 -8.17 -5.03 -7.78
C LEU A 69 -7.45 -5.59 -6.55
N ALA A 70 -6.97 -4.72 -5.67
CA ALA A 70 -6.39 -5.12 -4.39
C ALA A 70 -7.43 -5.71 -3.44
N ARG A 71 -8.64 -5.14 -3.38
CA ARG A 71 -9.74 -5.67 -2.56
C ARG A 71 -10.22 -7.03 -3.06
N GLU A 72 -10.27 -7.22 -4.38
CA GLU A 72 -10.60 -8.52 -4.98
C GLU A 72 -9.58 -9.60 -4.60
N GLY A 73 -8.34 -9.22 -4.23
CA GLY A 73 -7.30 -10.14 -3.77
C GLY A 73 -6.84 -11.15 -4.82
N LYS A 74 -7.31 -11.04 -6.05
CA LYS A 74 -7.04 -11.97 -7.15
C LYS A 74 -5.74 -11.66 -7.87
N TYR A 75 -5.43 -10.37 -8.04
CA TYR A 75 -4.29 -9.90 -8.84
C TYR A 75 -3.28 -9.09 -8.02
N LEU A 76 -3.72 -8.49 -6.92
CA LEU A 76 -2.89 -7.65 -6.05
C LEU A 76 -3.11 -8.10 -4.61
N LYS A 77 -2.02 -8.30 -3.88
CA LYS A 77 -2.03 -8.54 -2.44
C LYS A 77 -1.54 -7.29 -1.73
N GLU A 78 -2.29 -6.77 -0.77
CA GLU A 78 -1.78 -5.70 0.08
C GLU A 78 -0.60 -6.17 0.95
N ILE A 79 0.41 -5.32 1.07
CA ILE A 79 1.62 -5.57 1.84
C ILE A 79 1.95 -4.37 2.73
N SER A 80 2.75 -4.59 3.77
CA SER A 80 3.32 -3.48 4.53
C SER A 80 4.47 -2.83 3.75
N TYR A 81 4.72 -1.53 3.98
CA TYR A 81 5.91 -0.84 3.46
C TYR A 81 7.22 -1.58 3.80
N ASN A 82 7.26 -2.27 4.94
CA ASN A 82 8.44 -3.03 5.36
C ASN A 82 8.73 -4.24 4.48
N GLU A 83 7.73 -4.75 3.77
CA GLU A 83 7.87 -5.88 2.85
C GLU A 83 8.17 -5.46 1.42
N VAL A 84 8.17 -4.14 1.14
CA VAL A 84 8.36 -3.60 -0.21
C VAL A 84 9.66 -4.09 -0.83
N ARG A 85 9.54 -4.60 -2.04
CA ARG A 85 10.62 -5.03 -2.92
C ARG A 85 10.36 -4.59 -4.36
N GLU A 86 11.33 -4.84 -5.22
CA GLU A 86 11.21 -4.59 -6.65
C GLU A 86 9.92 -5.21 -7.21
N GLY A 87 9.16 -4.41 -7.94
CA GLY A 87 7.91 -4.79 -8.58
C GLY A 87 6.66 -4.69 -7.72
N ASP A 88 6.77 -4.32 -6.45
CA ASP A 88 5.59 -3.91 -5.70
C ASP A 88 5.13 -2.52 -6.19
N ILE A 89 3.86 -2.20 -6.01
CA ILE A 89 3.26 -0.93 -6.41
C ILE A 89 2.77 -0.15 -5.20
N PHE A 90 2.78 1.17 -5.26
CA PHE A 90 2.08 2.01 -4.30
C PHE A 90 0.86 2.64 -4.95
N VAL A 91 -0.18 2.87 -4.17
CA VAL A 91 -1.36 3.64 -4.58
C VAL A 91 -1.64 4.64 -3.47
N LYS A 92 -1.49 5.91 -3.81
CA LYS A 92 -1.82 7.08 -3.01
C LYS A 92 -3.22 7.55 -3.38
N GLY A 93 -4.06 7.75 -2.38
CA GLY A 93 -5.41 8.29 -2.58
C GLY A 93 -6.43 7.72 -1.59
N VAL A 94 -7.55 8.42 -1.42
CA VAL A 94 -8.70 7.95 -0.63
C VAL A 94 -9.61 7.10 -1.53
N GLU A 95 -9.85 5.86 -1.13
CA GLU A 95 -10.76 4.95 -1.83
C GLU A 95 -12.17 5.57 -1.94
N GLY A 96 -12.67 5.74 -3.17
CA GLY A 96 -13.91 6.45 -3.47
C GLY A 96 -13.76 7.94 -3.79
N GLY A 97 -12.54 8.49 -3.83
CA GLY A 97 -12.26 9.91 -4.06
C GLY A 97 -10.98 10.24 -4.86
N SER A 98 -10.24 9.23 -5.31
CA SER A 98 -8.92 9.35 -5.97
C SER A 98 -8.98 9.44 -7.49
N GLY A 99 -10.13 9.86 -8.05
CA GLY A 99 -10.27 10.11 -9.48
C GLY A 99 -9.53 11.40 -9.89
N GLY A 100 -8.75 11.36 -10.97
CA GLY A 100 -8.10 12.55 -11.52
C GLY A 100 -6.84 12.95 -10.75
N GLU A 101 -6.80 14.18 -10.24
CA GLU A 101 -5.63 14.82 -9.57
C GLU A 101 -5.40 14.33 -8.12
N TYR A 102 -6.38 13.60 -7.56
CA TYR A 102 -6.42 13.25 -6.13
C TYR A 102 -5.80 11.88 -5.80
N GLY A 103 -5.23 11.20 -6.79
CA GLY A 103 -4.59 9.91 -6.63
C GLY A 103 -3.27 9.81 -7.40
N HIS A 104 -2.33 9.04 -6.86
CA HIS A 104 -1.03 8.82 -7.50
C HIS A 104 -0.58 7.38 -7.33
N THR A 105 0.16 6.84 -8.29
CA THR A 105 0.61 5.46 -8.23
C THR A 105 1.90 5.26 -9.02
N GLY A 106 2.62 4.20 -8.70
CA GLY A 106 3.88 3.84 -9.31
C GLY A 106 4.39 2.51 -8.79
N ILE A 107 5.59 2.14 -9.25
CA ILE A 107 6.21 0.84 -9.00
C ILE A 107 7.51 1.07 -8.23
N PHE A 108 7.79 0.23 -7.24
CA PHE A 108 9.09 0.21 -6.57
C PHE A 108 10.13 -0.50 -7.44
N LEU A 109 11.27 0.15 -7.65
CA LEU A 109 12.49 -0.49 -8.15
C LEU A 109 13.25 -1.15 -7.01
N ARG A 110 13.19 -0.56 -5.82
CA ARG A 110 13.64 -1.10 -4.54
C ARG A 110 12.97 -0.30 -3.42
N LYS A 111 13.17 -0.71 -2.16
CA LYS A 111 12.88 0.17 -1.04
C LYS A 111 13.71 1.45 -1.18
N GLY A 112 13.07 2.61 -1.12
CA GLY A 112 13.74 3.89 -1.33
C GLY A 112 13.80 4.39 -2.78
N GLU A 113 13.20 3.68 -3.75
CA GLU A 113 13.28 4.05 -5.17
C GLU A 113 12.04 3.60 -5.95
N ILE A 114 11.43 4.54 -6.66
CA ILE A 114 10.22 4.31 -7.46
C ILE A 114 10.43 4.68 -8.92
N ILE A 115 9.63 4.07 -9.79
CA ILE A 115 9.41 4.49 -11.17
C ILE A 115 7.91 4.75 -11.37
N HIS A 116 7.59 5.89 -11.96
CA HIS A 116 6.21 6.33 -12.06
C HIS A 116 6.03 7.38 -13.16
N CYS A 117 4.83 7.46 -13.74
CA CYS A 117 4.43 8.55 -14.62
C CYS A 117 3.83 9.67 -13.75
N ASN A 118 4.40 10.88 -13.76
CA ASN A 118 3.98 11.97 -12.88
C ASN A 118 3.63 13.27 -13.62
N ALA A 119 2.64 13.97 -13.06
CA ALA A 119 2.44 15.39 -13.31
C ALA A 119 3.44 16.19 -12.46
N GLY A 120 3.90 17.34 -12.95
CA GLY A 120 4.76 18.25 -12.19
C GLY A 120 6.06 18.59 -12.92
N LEU A 121 7.20 18.34 -12.30
CA LEU A 121 8.50 18.83 -12.82
C LEU A 121 8.91 18.20 -14.17
N ASN A 122 8.46 16.97 -14.46
CA ASN A 122 8.97 16.19 -15.60
C ASN A 122 7.90 15.82 -16.65
N TRP A 123 6.61 15.86 -16.30
CA TRP A 123 5.49 15.50 -17.19
C TRP A 123 5.70 14.18 -17.95
N THR A 124 6.30 13.16 -17.31
CA THR A 124 6.65 11.89 -17.97
C THR A 124 6.98 10.80 -16.95
N VAL A 125 7.38 9.62 -17.42
CA VAL A 125 7.91 8.53 -16.59
C VAL A 125 9.30 8.88 -16.12
N THR A 126 9.45 8.98 -14.79
CA THR A 126 10.72 9.24 -14.14
C THR A 126 10.95 8.30 -12.95
N THR A 127 12.21 8.24 -12.52
CA THR A 127 12.62 7.53 -11.33
C THR A 127 12.93 8.53 -10.24
N ASN A 128 12.51 8.22 -9.01
CA ASN A 128 12.82 9.03 -7.85
C ASN A 128 13.32 8.14 -6.72
N ASN A 129 14.47 8.49 -6.16
CA ASN A 129 15.08 7.82 -5.02
C ASN A 129 15.06 8.68 -3.73
N GLU A 130 15.63 8.16 -2.64
CA GLU A 130 15.77 8.83 -1.34
C GLU A 130 16.38 10.24 -1.42
N ASN A 131 17.39 10.45 -2.26
CA ASN A 131 18.04 11.75 -2.44
C ASN A 131 17.21 12.71 -3.30
N GLU A 132 16.29 12.18 -4.09
CA GLU A 132 15.38 12.92 -4.96
C GLU A 132 14.01 13.13 -4.31
N GLY A 133 13.89 12.79 -3.02
CA GLY A 133 12.67 12.99 -2.25
C GLY A 133 11.51 12.12 -2.71
N TYR A 134 11.73 10.85 -3.07
CA TYR A 134 10.65 9.94 -3.50
C TYR A 134 9.47 9.87 -2.52
N TRP A 135 9.74 10.12 -1.22
CA TRP A 135 8.73 10.28 -0.18
C TRP A 135 7.68 11.32 -0.52
N TYR A 136 7.99 12.42 -1.22
CA TYR A 136 7.01 13.41 -1.66
C TYR A 136 5.87 12.80 -2.50
N TYR A 137 6.15 11.71 -3.23
CA TYR A 137 5.17 11.00 -4.03
C TYR A 137 4.42 9.91 -3.25
N LEU A 138 4.88 9.57 -2.04
CA LEU A 138 4.34 8.55 -1.13
C LEU A 138 3.75 9.13 0.16
N ASP A 139 4.07 10.37 0.48
CA ASP A 139 3.82 10.97 1.79
C ASP A 139 3.08 12.28 1.57
N ASP A 140 1.85 12.29 2.03
CA ASP A 140 1.00 13.46 2.06
C ASP A 140 0.04 13.29 3.22
N SER A 141 0.09 14.24 4.15
CA SER A 141 -0.79 14.33 5.31
C SER A 141 -2.29 14.20 4.98
N TYR A 142 -2.68 14.39 3.72
CA TYR A 142 -4.08 14.36 3.26
C TYR A 142 -4.51 13.05 2.58
N TYR A 143 -3.60 12.21 2.07
CA TYR A 143 -3.97 11.03 1.26
C TYR A 143 -3.22 9.78 1.71
N PRO A 144 -3.93 8.71 2.16
CA PRO A 144 -3.28 7.48 2.58
C PRO A 144 -2.58 6.80 1.40
N VAL A 145 -1.47 6.13 1.69
CA VAL A 145 -0.72 5.34 0.71
C VAL A 145 -0.73 3.88 1.12
N ARG A 146 -1.14 3.03 0.17
CA ARG A 146 -1.18 1.59 0.32
C ARG A 146 -0.21 0.93 -0.64
N TYR A 147 0.31 -0.22 -0.25
CA TYR A 147 1.34 -0.94 -0.99
C TYR A 147 0.79 -2.30 -1.41
N PHE A 148 1.02 -2.67 -2.66
CA PHE A 148 0.48 -3.91 -3.21
C PHE A 148 1.53 -4.70 -3.96
N ARG A 149 1.43 -6.01 -3.85
CA ARG A 149 2.25 -6.99 -4.53
C ARG A 149 1.44 -7.67 -5.62
N PRO A 150 1.90 -7.65 -6.88
CA PRO A 150 1.28 -8.41 -7.96
C PRO A 150 1.30 -9.92 -7.70
N ILE A 151 0.12 -10.54 -7.74
CA ILE A 151 -0.09 -11.97 -7.53
C ILE A 151 0.13 -12.68 -8.87
N GLY A 152 1.05 -13.64 -8.89
CA GLY A 152 1.53 -14.30 -10.12
C GLY A 152 3.05 -14.26 -10.27
N ALA A 153 3.73 -13.44 -9.45
CA ALA A 153 5.18 -13.46 -9.27
C ALA A 153 5.53 -14.65 -8.37
N VAL A 154 5.69 -15.84 -8.96
CA VAL A 154 6.53 -16.85 -8.33
C VAL A 154 7.96 -16.50 -8.71
N GLU A 155 8.58 -15.58 -7.95
CA GLU A 155 10.04 -15.51 -7.89
C GLU A 155 10.48 -15.76 -6.46
N GLU A 156 11.54 -16.55 -6.40
CA GLU A 156 12.08 -17.29 -5.28
C GLU A 156 11.98 -16.55 -3.95
N SER A 157 11.30 -17.19 -3.00
CA SER A 157 11.54 -16.91 -1.60
C SER A 157 13.02 -17.16 -1.32
N LYS A 158 13.80 -16.08 -1.14
CA LYS A 158 14.94 -16.15 -0.21
C LYS A 158 14.41 -16.80 1.07
N PRO A 159 15.10 -17.80 1.64
CA PRO A 159 14.52 -18.70 2.63
C PRO A 159 13.95 -17.87 3.77
N LYS A 160 12.62 -17.92 3.91
CA LYS A 160 11.94 -17.50 5.14
C LYS A 160 12.57 -18.31 6.25
N GLN A 161 13.30 -17.65 7.15
CA GLN A 161 13.56 -18.23 8.45
C GLN A 161 12.21 -18.67 9.02
N LYS A 162 12.12 -19.96 9.35
CA LYS A 162 11.00 -20.51 10.09
C LYS A 162 10.92 -19.77 11.41
N THR A 163 9.98 -18.87 11.57
CA THR A 163 9.41 -18.59 12.89
C THR A 163 8.13 -19.39 13.00
N THR A 164 8.29 -20.48 13.73
CA THR A 164 7.27 -21.42 14.18
C THR A 164 6.05 -20.68 14.72
N SER A 165 4.89 -21.06 14.21
CA SER A 165 3.58 -20.77 14.76
C SER A 165 3.52 -21.20 16.23
N SER A 166 3.58 -20.24 17.14
CA SER A 166 3.11 -20.38 18.52
C SER A 166 1.93 -19.44 18.73
N THR A 167 0.81 -20.00 19.16
CA THR A 167 -0.50 -19.36 19.35
C THR A 167 -0.55 -18.36 20.53
N LYS A 168 0.53 -17.63 20.79
CA LYS A 168 0.63 -16.68 21.90
C LYS A 168 1.31 -15.39 21.42
N TRP A 169 0.49 -14.37 21.19
CA TRP A 169 0.95 -13.02 20.88
C TRP A 169 1.74 -12.46 22.07
N HIS A 170 2.81 -11.72 21.79
CA HIS A 170 3.66 -11.11 22.78
C HIS A 170 2.91 -9.99 23.52
N LYS A 171 2.31 -10.36 24.66
CA LYS A 171 1.68 -9.43 25.59
C LYS A 171 2.76 -8.70 26.38
N VAL A 172 2.74 -7.38 26.31
CA VAL A 172 3.71 -6.52 27.02
C VAL A 172 3.27 -6.26 28.45
N LYS A 173 2.01 -5.90 28.66
CA LYS A 173 1.45 -5.61 29.98
C LYS A 173 -0.08 -5.68 29.97
N ASP A 174 -0.64 -5.87 31.16
CA ASP A 174 -2.05 -5.58 31.47
C ASP A 174 -2.13 -4.15 32.02
N GLU A 175 -3.16 -3.41 31.61
CA GLU A 175 -3.46 -2.09 32.16
C GLU A 175 -4.90 -1.71 31.91
N ASP A 176 -5.53 -0.99 32.83
CA ASP A 176 -6.88 -0.44 32.64
C ASP A 176 -6.75 1.05 32.38
N TRP A 177 -6.84 1.45 31.11
CA TRP A 177 -6.58 2.81 30.67
C TRP A 177 -7.45 3.19 29.47
N HIS A 178 -7.44 4.47 29.12
CA HIS A 178 -8.16 4.99 27.97
C HIS A 178 -7.29 5.95 27.17
N GLY A 179 -7.60 6.12 25.89
CA GLY A 179 -6.89 7.08 25.05
C GLY A 179 -7.80 7.72 24.03
N PHE A 180 -7.34 8.83 23.47
CA PHE A 180 -7.99 9.53 22.37
C PHE A 180 -7.21 9.25 21.10
N THR A 181 -7.89 8.61 20.15
CA THR A 181 -7.37 8.45 18.80
C THR A 181 -7.10 9.83 18.18
N THR A 182 -5.92 10.10 17.64
CA THR A 182 -5.65 11.38 16.96
C THR A 182 -5.82 11.27 15.46
N THR A 183 -6.11 10.06 14.98
CA THR A 183 -6.30 9.70 13.58
C THR A 183 -7.23 8.48 13.50
N VAL A 184 -7.63 8.11 12.29
CA VAL A 184 -8.43 6.91 12.06
C VAL A 184 -7.63 5.65 12.43
N CYS A 185 -8.17 4.85 13.34
CA CYS A 185 -7.51 3.67 13.89
C CYS A 185 -8.27 2.38 13.54
N ASN A 186 -7.64 1.46 12.82
CA ASN A 186 -8.25 0.18 12.47
C ASN A 186 -8.29 -0.78 13.66
N VAL A 187 -9.45 -1.39 13.89
CA VAL A 187 -9.65 -2.46 14.87
C VAL A 187 -9.49 -3.80 14.18
N ARG A 188 -8.61 -4.65 14.72
CA ARG A 188 -8.25 -5.93 14.12
C ARG A 188 -8.60 -7.12 15.01
N ALA A 189 -8.83 -8.26 14.37
CA ALA A 189 -9.16 -9.51 15.07
C ALA A 189 -7.99 -10.12 15.87
N TYR A 190 -6.74 -9.84 15.47
CA TYR A 190 -5.52 -10.24 16.19
C TYR A 190 -4.42 -9.19 15.93
N PRO A 191 -3.36 -9.09 16.76
CA PRO A 191 -2.37 -8.01 16.70
C PRO A 191 -1.36 -8.24 15.57
N SER A 192 -1.83 -8.15 14.33
CA SER A 192 -1.03 -8.25 13.13
C SER A 192 -1.58 -7.31 12.07
N THR A 193 -0.71 -6.75 11.25
CA THR A 193 -1.12 -5.94 10.09
C THR A 193 -1.84 -6.73 9.00
N ASP A 194 -1.70 -8.06 9.01
CA ASP A 194 -2.42 -9.00 8.12
C ASP A 194 -3.80 -9.42 8.68
N ALA A 195 -4.11 -9.07 9.92
CA ALA A 195 -5.35 -9.49 10.57
C ALA A 195 -6.57 -8.78 9.96
N PRO A 196 -7.73 -9.46 9.81
CA PRO A 196 -8.96 -8.83 9.36
C PRO A 196 -9.30 -7.59 10.17
N ILE A 197 -9.61 -6.51 9.46
CA ILE A 197 -10.18 -5.30 10.05
C ILE A 197 -11.66 -5.59 10.31
N VAL A 198 -12.09 -5.41 11.55
CA VAL A 198 -13.44 -5.76 12.02
C VAL A 198 -14.24 -4.56 12.48
N ALA A 199 -13.56 -3.45 12.77
CA ALA A 199 -14.16 -2.14 13.06
C ALA A 199 -13.10 -1.05 12.83
N GLN A 200 -13.48 0.20 13.03
CA GLN A 200 -12.59 1.34 12.90
C GLN A 200 -13.03 2.44 13.88
N TYR A 201 -12.06 3.09 14.49
CA TYR A 201 -12.27 4.35 15.21
C TYR A 201 -11.94 5.51 14.28
N GLY A 202 -12.79 6.54 14.29
CA GLY A 202 -12.50 7.85 13.73
C GLY A 202 -11.48 8.63 14.55
N ALA A 203 -11.07 9.81 14.09
CA ALA A 203 -10.23 10.69 14.90
C ALA A 203 -11.03 11.29 16.06
N TRP A 204 -10.35 11.48 17.20
CA TRP A 204 -10.85 12.01 18.47
C TRP A 204 -11.85 11.12 19.21
N GLU A 205 -11.95 9.86 18.82
CA GLU A 205 -12.76 8.87 19.52
C GLU A 205 -12.00 8.27 20.70
N ASN A 206 -12.75 7.98 21.76
CA ASN A 206 -12.22 7.41 22.98
C ASN A 206 -12.14 5.88 22.86
N ILE A 207 -10.98 5.32 23.20
CA ILE A 207 -10.74 3.89 23.26
C ILE A 207 -10.34 3.48 24.67
N TYR A 208 -11.13 2.60 25.27
CA TYR A 208 -10.83 1.95 26.54
C TYR A 208 -10.17 0.60 26.27
N TYR A 209 -9.14 0.26 27.04
CA TYR A 209 -8.38 -0.95 26.82
C TYR A 209 -7.83 -1.54 28.12
N ASP A 210 -7.63 -2.86 28.10
CA ASP A 210 -7.26 -3.67 29.27
C ASP A 210 -5.84 -4.26 29.18
N SER A 211 -5.19 -4.14 28.01
CA SER A 211 -3.87 -4.73 27.78
C SER A 211 -3.14 -4.18 26.57
N VAL A 212 -1.81 -4.38 26.57
CA VAL A 212 -0.90 -3.98 25.49
C VAL A 212 -0.12 -5.15 24.96
N TYR A 213 0.00 -5.24 23.65
CA TYR A 213 0.77 -6.23 22.91
C TYR A 213 1.79 -5.56 22.00
N GLU A 214 2.78 -6.31 21.57
CA GLU A 214 3.79 -5.85 20.63
C GLU A 214 4.08 -6.91 19.59
N GLU A 215 3.68 -6.66 18.34
CA GLU A 215 3.77 -7.62 17.24
C GLU A 215 3.90 -6.87 15.92
N ASN A 216 4.56 -7.49 14.94
CA ASN A 216 4.73 -6.95 13.57
C ASN A 216 5.33 -5.52 13.51
N GLY A 217 6.11 -5.10 14.51
CA GLY A 217 6.71 -3.76 14.57
C GLY A 217 5.78 -2.68 15.12
N TYR A 218 4.65 -3.07 15.72
CA TYR A 218 3.67 -2.17 16.30
C TYR A 218 3.40 -2.51 17.76
N ARG A 219 3.09 -1.48 18.53
CA ARG A 219 2.43 -1.61 19.81
C ARG A 219 0.93 -1.52 19.62
N TRP A 220 0.22 -2.47 20.22
CA TRP A 220 -1.22 -2.66 20.09
C TRP A 220 -1.87 -2.50 21.45
N ILE A 221 -2.92 -1.69 21.54
CA ILE A 221 -3.85 -1.74 22.67
C ILE A 221 -4.95 -2.76 22.37
N SER A 222 -5.48 -3.41 23.40
CA SER A 222 -6.46 -4.48 23.25
C SER A 222 -7.57 -4.40 24.29
N TYR A 223 -8.78 -4.74 23.85
CA TYR A 223 -10.00 -4.72 24.63
C TYR A 223 -10.95 -5.82 24.16
N ILE A 224 -12.00 -6.10 24.93
CA ILE A 224 -13.12 -6.94 24.49
C ILE A 224 -14.17 -6.05 23.84
N GLY A 225 -14.51 -6.29 22.58
CA GLY A 225 -15.50 -5.47 21.88
C GLY A 225 -16.91 -5.78 22.37
N ASP A 226 -17.61 -4.77 22.91
CA ASP A 226 -18.92 -4.93 23.56
C ASP A 226 -19.97 -5.64 22.69
N GLU A 227 -20.04 -5.32 21.40
CA GLU A 227 -21.00 -5.96 20.48
C GLU A 227 -20.60 -7.37 20.08
N SER A 228 -19.30 -7.64 19.98
CA SER A 228 -18.79 -8.92 19.45
C SER A 228 -18.44 -9.94 20.53
N GLY A 229 -18.21 -9.51 21.77
CA GLY A 229 -17.65 -10.35 22.85
C GLY A 229 -16.21 -10.83 22.61
N GLU A 230 -15.61 -10.47 21.48
CA GLU A 230 -14.29 -10.95 21.05
C GLU A 230 -13.18 -9.95 21.40
N ARG A 231 -11.96 -10.46 21.59
CA ARG A 231 -10.79 -9.62 21.81
C ARG A 231 -10.35 -8.93 20.53
N ARG A 232 -10.14 -7.61 20.62
CA ARG A 232 -9.77 -6.72 19.51
C ARG A 232 -8.44 -6.03 19.78
N TYR A 233 -7.80 -5.60 18.70
CA TYR A 233 -6.46 -5.02 18.73
C TYR A 233 -6.38 -3.78 17.84
N VAL A 234 -5.83 -2.70 18.39
CA VAL A 234 -5.65 -1.43 17.67
C VAL A 234 -4.19 -1.03 17.80
N ALA A 235 -3.50 -0.86 16.67
CA ALA A 235 -2.13 -0.35 16.68
C ALA A 235 -2.15 1.13 17.04
N TYR A 236 -1.21 1.56 17.89
CA TYR A 236 -1.14 2.95 18.35
C TYR A 236 0.22 3.62 18.18
N ARG A 237 1.29 2.85 17.95
CA ARG A 237 2.62 3.36 17.57
C ARG A 237 3.46 2.28 16.91
N CYS A 238 4.47 2.70 16.16
CA CYS A 238 5.57 1.83 15.73
C CYS A 238 6.54 1.58 16.90
N THR A 239 7.24 0.44 16.87
CA THR A 239 8.29 0.10 17.86
C THR A 239 9.69 0.54 17.43
N SER A 240 9.86 0.94 16.17
CA SER A 240 11.12 1.40 15.59
C SER A 240 10.89 2.54 14.60
N GLY A 241 11.87 3.41 14.42
CA GLY A 241 11.75 4.62 13.61
C GLY A 241 11.07 5.73 14.40
N ASP A 242 10.06 6.39 13.82
CA ASP A 242 9.21 7.30 14.58
C ASP A 242 8.26 6.50 15.48
N THR A 243 8.51 6.56 16.79
CA THR A 243 7.71 5.86 17.81
C THR A 243 6.63 6.74 18.41
N THR A 244 6.34 7.90 17.81
CA THR A 244 5.29 8.81 18.26
C THR A 244 3.94 8.09 18.21
N PRO A 245 3.20 8.03 19.33
CA PRO A 245 1.89 7.41 19.33
C PRO A 245 0.85 8.29 18.64
N TRP A 246 0.00 7.67 17.83
CA TRP A 246 -1.18 8.30 17.21
C TRP A 246 -2.45 8.08 18.04
N ILE A 247 -2.27 7.72 19.31
CA ILE A 247 -3.28 7.74 20.37
C ILE A 247 -2.67 8.50 21.53
N LEU A 248 -3.40 9.48 22.04
CA LEU A 248 -3.05 10.23 23.24
C LEU A 248 -3.57 9.45 24.45
N PHE A 249 -2.69 9.11 25.38
CA PHE A 249 -3.00 8.40 26.61
C PHE A 249 -2.90 9.32 27.82
#